data_AF-A0A831L413-F1
#
_entry.id   AF-A0A831L413-F1
#
_cell.length_a   1.000
_cell.length_b   1.000
_cell.length_c   1.000
_cell.angle_alpha   90.00
_cell.angle_beta   90.00
_cell.angle_gamma   90.00
#
_symmetry.space_group_name_H-M   'P 1'
#
loop_
_entity.id
_entity.type
_entity.pdbx_description
1 polymer ?
#
loop_
_entity_poly.entity_id
_entity_poly.type
_entity_poly.pdbx_seq_one_letter_code
_entity_poly.pdbx_strand_id
1 'polypeptide(L)'
;MKSTLDPDVIYTAFDRNGLPVHRIDNFDRGDFAEIRAELNYPGFLTVPQLQEITLKLNLIEQNENLRIEIVHIDMIHHSIRVNIHIRK
;
A
#
# COMPACT_ATOMS: atom_id res chain seq x y z
N MET A 1 15.66 -17.97 3.50
CA MET A 1 14.99 -16.87 2.77
C MET A 1 13.52 -16.92 3.12
N LYS A 2 13.00 -15.94 3.87
CA LYS A 2 11.55 -15.78 4.01
C LYS A 2 11.02 -15.35 2.65
N SER A 3 9.94 -15.97 2.18
CA SER A 3 9.34 -15.59 0.89
C SER A 3 8.89 -14.13 0.98
N THR A 4 9.13 -13.36 -0.07
CA THR A 4 8.90 -11.90 -0.16
C THR A 4 7.43 -11.50 0.01
N LEU A 5 6.50 -12.47 0.00
CA LEU A 5 5.08 -12.23 0.28
C LEU A 5 4.61 -13.07 1.46
N ASP A 6 5.32 -12.99 2.58
CA ASP A 6 4.64 -13.18 3.85
C ASP A 6 3.67 -12.00 4.01
N PRO A 7 2.34 -12.20 4.16
CA PRO A 7 1.40 -11.11 4.42
C PRO A 7 1.90 -10.14 5.49
N ASP A 8 2.63 -10.65 6.49
CA ASP A 8 3.24 -9.87 7.56
C ASP A 8 4.24 -8.82 7.05
N VAL A 9 4.97 -9.09 5.96
CA VAL A 9 5.88 -8.11 5.33
C VAL A 9 5.10 -6.95 4.75
N ILE A 10 3.96 -7.22 4.08
CA ILE A 10 3.09 -6.18 3.52
C ILE A 10 2.56 -5.30 4.64
N TYR A 11 1.98 -5.90 5.68
CA TYR A 11 1.51 -5.17 6.86
C TYR A 11 2.62 -4.30 7.47
N THR A 12 3.81 -4.88 7.68
CA THR A 12 4.95 -4.20 8.31
C THR A 12 5.49 -3.04 7.47
N ALA A 13 5.64 -3.22 6.16
CA ALA A 13 6.21 -2.20 5.27
C ALA A 13 5.30 -0.97 5.17
N PHE A 14 3.99 -1.20 5.06
CA PHE A 14 2.98 -0.15 4.98
C PHE A 14 2.80 0.58 6.31
N ASP A 15 2.78 -0.14 7.44
CA ASP A 15 2.70 0.45 8.78
C ASP A 15 3.88 1.39 9.08
N ARG A 16 5.11 0.97 8.78
CA ARG A 16 6.33 1.79 8.94
C ARG A 16 6.32 3.10 8.16
N ASN A 17 5.54 3.17 7.07
CA ASN A 17 5.43 4.36 6.22
C ASN A 17 4.16 5.18 6.53
N GLY A 18 3.42 4.84 7.58
CA GLY A 18 2.22 5.57 8.01
C GLY A 18 1.03 5.37 7.06
N LEU A 19 0.95 4.22 6.40
CA LEU A 19 -0.17 3.78 5.56
C LEU A 19 -0.65 2.40 6.03
N PRO A 20 -1.10 2.23 7.28
CA PRO A 20 -1.37 0.91 7.84
C PRO A 20 -2.40 0.15 7.00
N VAL A 21 -2.14 -1.13 6.75
CA VAL A 21 -3.03 -1.99 5.96
C VAL A 21 -4.22 -2.40 6.82
N HIS A 22 -5.41 -2.02 6.38
CA HIS A 22 -6.67 -2.43 7.00
C HIS A 22 -7.02 -3.88 6.63
N ARG A 23 -6.86 -4.24 5.33
CA ARG A 23 -7.22 -5.56 4.82
C ARG A 23 -6.44 -5.92 3.55
N ILE A 24 -6.14 -7.20 3.37
CA ILE A 24 -5.74 -7.77 2.09
C ILE A 24 -7.00 -8.34 1.42
N ASP A 25 -7.42 -7.71 0.33
CA ASP A 25 -8.65 -8.04 -0.41
C ASP A 25 -8.45 -9.29 -1.28
N ASN A 26 -7.24 -9.45 -1.84
CA ASN A 26 -6.86 -10.61 -2.64
C ASN A 26 -5.36 -10.91 -2.47
N PHE A 27 -4.98 -12.18 -2.52
CA PHE A 27 -3.60 -12.62 -2.39
C PHE A 27 -3.36 -13.88 -3.21
N ASP A 28 -2.51 -13.78 -4.23
CA ASP A 28 -2.05 -14.93 -5.00
C ASP A 28 -0.68 -15.39 -4.49
N ARG A 29 -0.43 -16.70 -4.51
CA ARG A 29 0.73 -17.38 -3.88
C ARG A 29 2.07 -17.09 -4.58
N GLY A 30 2.46 -15.84 -4.72
CA GLY A 30 3.85 -15.51 -5.01
C GLY A 30 4.11 -14.19 -5.71
N ASP A 31 3.15 -13.61 -6.42
CA ASP A 31 3.46 -12.49 -7.32
C ASP A 31 2.51 -11.29 -7.15
N PHE A 32 1.40 -11.44 -6.41
CA PHE A 32 0.34 -10.43 -6.37
C PHE A 32 -0.40 -10.34 -5.04
N ALA A 33 -0.70 -9.11 -4.60
CA ALA A 33 -1.66 -8.82 -3.55
C ALA A 33 -2.50 -7.57 -3.88
N GLU A 34 -3.80 -7.61 -3.64
CA GLU A 34 -4.66 -6.42 -3.58
C GLU A 34 -4.88 -6.07 -2.11
N ILE A 35 -4.57 -4.84 -1.72
CA ILE A 35 -4.71 -4.39 -0.33
C ILE A 35 -5.48 -3.08 -0.22
N ARG A 36 -5.99 -2.85 0.98
CA ARG A 36 -6.59 -1.60 1.41
C ARG A 36 -5.83 -1.05 2.60
N ALA A 37 -5.27 0.14 2.44
CA ALA A 37 -4.58 0.87 3.50
C ALA A 37 -5.39 2.10 3.94
N GLU A 38 -5.19 2.52 5.18
CA GLU A 38 -5.89 3.67 5.77
C GLU A 38 -5.23 4.99 5.37
N LEU A 39 -6.06 6.01 5.14
CA LEU A 39 -5.65 7.37 4.86
C LEU A 39 -6.02 8.26 6.04
N ASN A 40 -5.03 8.62 6.86
CA ASN A 40 -5.22 9.48 8.03
C ASN A 40 -5.34 10.98 7.66
N TYR A 41 -6.26 11.31 6.74
CA TYR A 41 -6.52 12.67 6.29
C TYR A 41 -8.01 13.01 6.52
N PRO A 42 -8.35 13.81 7.54
CA PRO A 42 -9.73 14.16 7.83
C PRO A 42 -10.31 15.07 6.74
N GLY A 43 -11.53 14.78 6.29
CA GLY A 43 -12.23 15.56 5.28
C GLY A 43 -11.74 15.28 3.85
N PHE A 44 -11.26 16.31 3.16
CA PHE A 44 -10.87 16.24 1.75
C PHE A 44 -9.36 16.00 1.57
N LEU A 45 -8.98 15.30 0.49
CA LEU A 45 -7.58 15.09 0.13
C LEU A 45 -7.06 16.29 -0.66
N THR A 46 -6.01 16.93 -0.15
CA THR A 46 -5.32 18.03 -0.85
C THR A 46 -4.22 17.52 -1.79
N VAL A 47 -3.83 18.33 -2.77
CA VAL A 47 -2.73 17.98 -3.69
C VAL A 47 -1.41 17.69 -2.96
N PRO A 48 -0.98 18.48 -1.95
CA PRO A 48 0.23 18.15 -1.19
C PRO A 48 0.13 16.81 -0.42
N GLN A 49 -1.04 16.47 0.12
CA GLN A 49 -1.24 15.18 0.79
C GLN A 49 -1.21 14.02 -0.20
N LEU A 50 -1.75 14.20 -1.41
CA LEU A 50 -1.63 13.21 -2.48
C LEU A 50 -0.16 12.98 -2.88
N GLN A 51 0.64 14.05 -2.93
CA GLN A 51 2.09 13.96 -3.16
C GLN A 51 2.79 13.19 -2.03
N GLU A 52 2.43 13.46 -0.77
CA GLU A 52 2.96 12.73 0.39
C GLU A 52 2.64 11.22 0.32
N ILE A 53 1.40 10.86 0.00
CA ILE A 53 0.99 9.46 -0.22
C ILE A 53 1.85 8.82 -1.32
N THR A 54 2.02 9.51 -2.44
CA THR A 54 2.80 9.00 -3.58
C THR A 54 4.27 8.76 -3.19
N LEU A 55 4.86 9.69 -2.41
CA LEU A 55 6.23 9.53 -1.89
C LEU A 55 6.35 8.31 -0.96
N LYS A 56 5.38 8.11 -0.06
CA LYS A 56 5.35 6.93 0.83
C LYS A 56 5.26 5.62 0.04
N LEU A 57 4.38 5.55 -0.96
CA LEU A 57 4.25 4.36 -1.81
C LEU A 57 5.55 4.09 -2.59
N ASN A 58 6.20 5.12 -3.14
CA ASN A 58 7.50 4.97 -3.81
C ASN A 58 8.59 4.44 -2.88
N LEU A 59 8.62 4.87 -1.62
CA LEU A 59 9.56 4.35 -0.62
C LEU A 59 9.31 2.87 -0.34
N ILE A 60 8.05 2.45 -0.24
CA ILE A 60 7.69 1.02 -0.07
C ILE A 60 8.15 0.21 -1.29
N GLU A 61 7.88 0.68 -2.52
CA GLU A 61 8.33 0.01 -3.75
C GLU A 61 9.85 -0.22 -3.76
N GLN A 62 10.63 0.80 -3.38
CA GLN A 62 12.09 0.75 -3.40
C GLN A 62 12.66 -0.15 -2.32
N ASN A 63 12.11 -0.11 -1.10
CA ASN A 63 12.64 -0.85 0.03
C ASN A 63 12.30 -2.35 -0.04
N GLU A 64 11.13 -2.71 -0.56
CA GLU A 64 10.62 -4.08 -0.55
C GLU A 64 10.77 -4.79 -1.91
N ASN A 65 11.36 -4.13 -2.92
CA ASN A 65 11.45 -4.62 -4.30
C ASN A 65 10.09 -5.00 -4.90
N LEU A 66 9.11 -4.12 -4.71
CA LEU A 66 7.73 -4.29 -5.17
C LEU A 66 7.37 -3.24 -6.22
N ARG A 67 6.37 -3.55 -7.05
CA ARG A 67 5.65 -2.60 -7.88
C ARG A 67 4.28 -2.36 -7.27
N ILE A 68 3.88 -1.10 -7.10
CA ILE A 68 2.60 -0.71 -6.53
C ILE A 68 1.79 0.04 -7.59
N GLU A 69 0.52 -0.32 -7.74
CA GLU A 69 -0.43 0.37 -8.62
C GLU A 69 -1.61 0.89 -7.79
N ILE A 70 -1.89 2.19 -7.88
CA ILE A 70 -3.04 2.78 -7.18
C ILE A 70 -4.30 2.44 -7.98
N VAL A 71 -5.23 1.73 -7.34
CA VAL A 71 -6.50 1.31 -7.95
C VAL A 71 -7.59 2.34 -7.66
N HIS A 72 -7.69 2.78 -6.41
CA HIS A 72 -8.76 3.66 -5.97
C HIS A 72 -8.39 4.41 -4.70
N ILE A 73 -8.81 5.68 -4.60
CA ILE A 73 -8.72 6.48 -3.37
C ILE A 73 -10.15 6.81 -2.94
N ASP A 74 -10.52 6.37 -1.74
CA ASP A 74 -11.84 6.53 -1.15
C ASP A 74 -11.77 7.51 0.03
N MET A 75 -12.33 8.71 -0.15
CA MET A 75 -12.38 9.73 0.91
C MET A 75 -13.64 9.65 1.78
N ILE A 76 -14.59 8.76 1.47
CA ILE A 76 -15.72 8.48 2.36
C ILE A 76 -15.26 7.53 3.46
N HIS A 77 -14.52 6.48 3.09
CA HIS A 77 -13.97 5.50 4.01
C HIS A 77 -12.52 5.78 4.42
N HIS A 78 -11.95 6.89 3.96
CA HIS A 78 -10.56 7.29 4.25
C HIS A 78 -9.58 6.15 4.00
N SER A 79 -9.60 5.58 2.79
CA SER A 79 -8.76 4.44 2.42
C SER A 79 -8.22 4.52 1.01
N ILE A 80 -7.11 3.84 0.76
CA ILE A 80 -6.52 3.66 -0.56
C ILE A 80 -6.45 2.17 -0.88
N ARG A 81 -6.89 1.79 -2.08
CA ARG A 81 -6.71 0.45 -2.62
C ARG A 81 -5.53 0.45 -3.57
N VAL A 82 -4.61 -0.49 -3.36
CA VAL A 82 -3.47 -0.69 -4.24
C VAL A 82 -3.29 -2.16 -4.59
N ASN A 83 -2.77 -2.38 -5.79
CA ASN A 83 -2.26 -3.65 -6.24
C ASN A 83 -0.74 -3.68 -6.04
N ILE A 84 -0.23 -4.79 -5.53
CA ILE A 84 1.18 -5.01 -5.28
C ILE A 84 1.63 -6.18 -6.15
N HIS A 85 2.73 -5.99 -6.87
CA HIS A 85 3.37 -7.01 -7.69
C HIS A 85 4.84 -7.16 -7.31
N ILE A 86 5.41 -8.37 -7.32
CA ILE A 86 6.87 -8.52 -7.17
C ILE A 86 7.58 -8.02 -8.44
N ARG A 87 8.62 -7.21 -8.26
CA ARG A 87 9.55 -6.89 -9.36
C ARG A 87 10.50 -8.08 -9.56
N LYS A 88 10.34 -8.79 -10.67
CA LYS A 88 11.25 -9.86 -11.12
C LYS A 88 12.60 -9.30 -11.53
#